data_AF-T0Y6T7-F1
#
_entry.id   AF-T0Y6T7-F1
#
_cell.length_a   1.000
_cell.length_b   1.000
_cell.length_c   1.000
_cell.angle_alpha   90.00
_cell.angle_beta   90.00
_cell.angle_gamma   90.00
#
_symmetry.space_group_name_H-M   'P 1'
#
loop_
_entity.id
_entity.type
_entity.pdbx_description
1 polymer ?
#
loop_
_entity_poly.entity_id
_entity_poly.type
_entity_poly.pdbx_seq_one_letter_code
_entity_poly.pdbx_strand_id
1 'polypeptide(L)'
;RAQASGDLITRLVDGIEAILAYFARYLPQLGTAVLVPVLLAAFVFPADWLSGLVLLLTAPLIPLFMTLVGKAAGQASEHRFSQLTRLGAAFIEALGGLVTLRLLGAADRFADRLESEGEEYRALTMQVLRIAFLSALVLEFFATVSIAVVAVLIGFRLLWGGMHLRTGLFVLLLAP
;
A
#
# COMPACT_ATOMS: atom_id res chain seq x y z
N ARG A 1 6.25 29.71 -29.51
CA ARG A 1 7.30 29.36 -28.51
C ARG A 1 6.87 29.65 -27.05
N ALA A 2 5.57 29.63 -26.74
CA ALA A 2 5.03 29.99 -25.40
C ALA A 2 4.67 28.76 -24.52
N GLN A 3 5.36 27.63 -24.73
CA GLN A 3 5.14 26.38 -23.96
C GLN A 3 5.99 26.28 -22.68
N ALA A 4 6.79 27.30 -22.33
CA ALA A 4 7.79 27.17 -21.26
C ALA A 4 7.35 27.73 -19.89
N SER A 5 6.50 28.76 -19.78
CA SER A 5 6.24 29.40 -18.47
C SER A 5 5.21 28.67 -17.60
N GLY A 6 4.15 28.12 -18.17
CA GLY A 6 3.11 27.41 -17.40
C GLY A 6 3.62 26.10 -16.79
N ASP A 7 4.33 25.30 -17.59
CA ASP A 7 4.89 24.00 -17.17
C ASP A 7 6.00 24.18 -16.11
N LEU A 8 6.77 25.27 -16.18
CA LEU A 8 7.78 25.60 -15.16
C LEU A 8 7.16 26.05 -13.83
N ILE A 9 6.08 26.84 -13.87
CA ILE A 9 5.38 27.29 -12.65
C ILE A 9 4.68 26.10 -11.99
N THR A 10 4.00 25.24 -12.75
CA THR A 10 3.36 24.02 -12.21
C THR A 10 4.40 23.07 -11.59
N ARG A 11 5.53 22.81 -12.26
CA ARG A 11 6.60 21.97 -11.66
C ARG A 11 7.26 22.59 -10.43
N LEU A 12 7.34 23.92 -10.35
CA LEU A 12 7.87 24.61 -9.16
C LEU A 12 6.90 24.52 -7.98
N VAL A 13 5.61 24.68 -8.22
CA VAL A 13 4.57 24.56 -7.18
C VAL A 13 4.45 23.11 -6.71
N ASP A 14 4.32 22.16 -7.63
CA ASP A 14 4.26 20.72 -7.33
C ASP A 14 5.57 20.24 -6.66
N GLY A 15 6.71 20.80 -7.09
CA GLY A 15 8.02 20.48 -6.53
C GLY A 15 8.20 20.95 -5.09
N ILE A 16 7.68 22.12 -4.73
CA ILE A 16 7.72 22.64 -3.36
C ILE A 16 6.83 21.78 -2.44
N GLU A 17 5.65 21.38 -2.91
CA GLU A 17 4.75 20.49 -2.17
C GLU A 17 5.36 19.11 -1.95
N ALA A 18 6.05 18.57 -2.96
CA ALA A 18 6.77 17.30 -2.87
C ALA A 18 7.94 17.35 -1.86
N ILE A 19 8.67 18.46 -1.80
CA ILE A 19 9.78 18.65 -0.84
C ILE A 19 9.23 18.71 0.59
N LEU A 20 8.14 19.46 0.81
CA LEU A 20 7.49 19.53 2.13
C LEU A 20 7.01 18.14 2.58
N ALA A 21 6.38 17.36 1.69
CA ALA A 21 5.95 16.01 2.01
C ALA A 21 7.13 15.06 2.31
N TYR A 22 8.25 15.20 1.60
CA TYR A 22 9.46 14.40 1.83
C TYR A 22 10.04 14.62 3.23
N PHE A 23 10.20 15.88 3.65
CA PHE A 23 10.73 16.18 4.98
C PHE A 23 9.70 15.95 6.10
N ALA A 24 8.42 16.25 5.86
CA ALA A 24 7.38 16.15 6.89
C ALA A 24 6.86 14.72 7.12
N ARG A 25 6.91 13.84 6.10
CA ARG A 25 6.36 12.48 6.20
C ARG A 25 7.38 11.40 5.90
N TYR A 26 8.12 11.50 4.78
CA TYR A 26 8.97 10.40 4.35
C TYR A 26 10.20 10.19 5.26
N LEU A 27 10.93 11.24 5.60
CA LEU A 27 12.08 11.14 6.52
C LEU A 27 11.70 10.60 7.91
N PRO A 28 10.66 11.14 8.57
CA PRO A 28 10.19 10.59 9.85
C PRO A 28 9.77 9.13 9.74
N GLN A 29 9.07 8.76 8.67
CA GLN A 29 8.60 7.39 8.44
C GLN A 29 9.76 6.41 8.19
N LEU A 30 10.78 6.82 7.44
CA LEU A 30 11.99 6.01 7.26
C LEU A 30 12.71 5.80 8.59
N GLY A 31 12.82 6.87 9.38
CA GLY A 31 13.37 6.80 10.73
C GLY A 31 12.64 5.76 11.57
N THR A 32 11.31 5.84 11.67
CA THR A 32 10.52 4.88 12.45
C THR A 32 10.58 3.46 11.89
N ALA A 33 10.56 3.29 10.57
CA ALA A 33 10.63 1.98 9.91
C ALA A 33 11.94 1.22 10.21
N VAL A 34 13.05 1.94 10.45
CA VAL A 34 14.32 1.33 10.84
C VAL A 34 14.46 1.26 12.36
N LEU A 35 14.07 2.31 13.07
CA LEU A 35 14.27 2.42 14.51
C LEU A 35 13.44 1.40 15.28
N VAL A 36 12.18 1.17 14.90
CA VAL A 36 11.28 0.26 15.61
C VAL A 36 11.78 -1.19 15.59
N PRO A 37 12.12 -1.80 14.42
CA PRO A 37 12.69 -3.15 14.39
C PRO A 37 14.02 -3.26 15.16
N VAL A 38 14.87 -2.23 15.07
CA VAL A 38 16.16 -2.21 15.78
C VAL A 38 15.95 -2.17 17.30
N LEU A 39 15.03 -1.34 17.79
CA LEU A 39 14.70 -1.29 19.21
C LEU A 39 14.09 -2.61 19.68
N LEU A 40 13.13 -3.18 18.93
CA LEU A 40 12.56 -4.49 19.23
C LEU A 40 13.65 -5.57 19.30
N ALA A 41 14.55 -5.63 18.34
CA ALA A 41 15.67 -6.57 18.36
C ALA A 41 16.56 -6.33 19.59
N ALA A 42 16.93 -5.08 19.89
CA ALA A 42 17.79 -4.74 21.02
C ALA A 42 17.20 -5.13 22.38
N PHE A 43 15.87 -5.05 22.56
CA PHE A 43 15.20 -5.42 23.81
C PHE A 43 14.80 -6.90 23.88
N VAL A 44 14.42 -7.52 22.76
CA VAL A 44 13.96 -8.91 22.72
C VAL A 44 15.12 -9.90 22.69
N PHE A 45 16.20 -9.65 21.93
CA PHE A 45 17.32 -10.61 21.83
C PHE A 45 17.97 -10.96 23.17
N PRO A 46 18.28 -9.98 24.05
CA PRO A 46 18.86 -10.28 25.36
C PRO A 46 17.90 -11.00 26.30
N ALA A 47 16.59 -10.80 26.10
CA ALA A 47 15.54 -11.40 26.92
C ALA A 47 15.23 -12.84 26.48
N ASP A 48 15.08 -13.07 25.17
CA ASP A 48 14.94 -14.37 24.56
C ASP A 48 15.43 -14.38 23.10
N TRP A 49 16.60 -14.97 22.89
CA TRP A 49 17.22 -15.05 21.57
C TRP A 49 16.39 -15.85 20.56
N LEU A 50 15.59 -16.83 21.01
CA LEU A 50 14.79 -17.68 20.12
C LEU A 50 13.61 -16.89 19.54
N SER A 51 12.84 -16.19 20.39
CA SER A 51 11.77 -15.30 19.93
C SER A 51 12.31 -14.13 19.11
N GLY A 52 13.46 -13.58 19.51
CA GLY A 52 14.16 -12.55 18.72
C GLY A 52 14.50 -13.03 17.31
N LEU A 53 14.95 -14.28 17.16
CA LEU A 53 15.27 -14.87 15.86
C LEU A 53 14.02 -15.13 15.00
N VAL A 54 12.91 -15.57 15.60
CA VAL A 54 11.62 -15.72 14.90
C VAL A 54 11.14 -14.36 14.37
N LEU A 55 11.15 -13.32 15.20
CA LEU A 55 10.76 -11.96 14.81
C LEU A 55 11.68 -11.38 13.74
N LEU A 56 12.99 -11.64 13.83
CA LEU A 56 13.96 -11.16 12.85
C LEU A 56 13.84 -11.87 11.49
N LEU A 57 13.34 -13.12 11.47
CA LEU A 57 13.00 -13.85 10.25
C LEU A 57 11.68 -13.37 9.62
N THR A 58 10.68 -13.02 10.44
CA THR A 58 9.38 -12.55 9.93
C THR A 58 9.41 -11.10 9.51
N ALA A 59 10.23 -10.25 10.15
CA ALA A 59 10.39 -8.84 9.82
C ALA A 59 10.74 -8.54 8.34
N PRO A 60 11.74 -9.18 7.69
CA PRO A 60 12.06 -8.94 6.28
C PRO A 60 11.01 -9.51 5.31
N LEU A 61 10.16 -10.41 5.78
CA LEU A 61 9.08 -10.98 4.98
C LEU A 61 8.02 -9.90 4.64
N ILE A 62 7.76 -8.98 5.58
CA ILE A 62 6.84 -7.85 5.42
C ILE A 62 7.21 -6.97 4.21
N PRO A 63 8.42 -6.37 4.13
CA PRO A 63 8.81 -5.55 2.98
C PRO A 63 8.97 -6.37 1.70
N LEU A 64 9.35 -7.66 1.78
CA LEU A 64 9.40 -8.53 0.61
C LEU A 64 8.01 -8.60 -0.07
N PHE A 65 6.97 -8.93 0.69
CA PHE A 65 5.61 -8.93 0.18
C PHE A 65 5.14 -7.53 -0.23
N MET A 66 5.51 -6.49 0.51
CA MET A 66 5.16 -5.11 0.17
C MET A 66 5.75 -4.68 -1.19
N THR A 67 6.97 -5.11 -1.53
CA THR A 67 7.57 -4.79 -2.84
C THR A 67 6.93 -5.58 -3.99
N LEU A 68 6.63 -6.87 -3.78
CA LEU A 68 5.93 -7.71 -4.76
C LEU A 68 4.55 -7.13 -5.09
N VAL A 69 3.81 -6.79 -4.05
CA VAL A 69 2.49 -6.17 -4.12
C VAL A 69 2.56 -4.78 -4.70
N GLY A 70 3.45 -3.94 -4.17
CA GLY A 70 3.53 -2.52 -4.50
C GLY A 70 3.87 -2.32 -5.97
N LYS A 71 4.71 -3.19 -6.53
CA LYS A 71 4.96 -3.23 -7.98
C LYS A 71 3.72 -3.62 -8.77
N ALA A 72 2.97 -4.63 -8.33
CA ALA A 72 1.71 -5.02 -8.99
C ALA A 72 0.65 -3.91 -8.91
N ALA A 73 0.55 -3.23 -7.76
CA ALA A 73 -0.34 -2.09 -7.56
C ALA A 73 0.08 -0.88 -8.41
N GLY A 74 1.39 -0.60 -8.49
CA GLY A 74 1.95 0.49 -9.31
C GLY A 74 1.66 0.30 -10.80
N GLN A 75 1.94 -0.89 -11.34
CA GLN A 75 1.64 -1.22 -12.73
C GLN A 75 0.14 -1.10 -13.05
N ALA A 76 -0.71 -1.55 -12.12
CA ALA A 76 -2.16 -1.45 -12.27
C ALA A 76 -2.70 -0.03 -12.04
N SER A 77 -1.94 0.87 -11.41
CA SER A 77 -2.30 2.27 -11.20
C SER A 77 -1.96 3.14 -12.42
N GLU A 78 -0.79 2.96 -13.03
CA GLU A 78 -0.39 3.68 -14.25
C GLU A 78 -1.38 3.47 -15.41
N HIS A 79 -1.84 2.22 -15.59
CA HIS A 79 -2.82 1.91 -16.63
C HIS A 79 -4.18 2.60 -16.39
N ARG A 80 -4.57 2.78 -15.13
CA ARG A 80 -5.85 3.43 -14.76
C ARG A 80 -5.87 4.92 -14.97
N PHE A 81 -4.79 5.59 -14.62
CA PHE A 81 -4.74 7.05 -14.67
C PHE A 81 -4.93 7.55 -16.11
N SER A 82 -4.25 6.92 -17.07
CA SER A 82 -4.37 7.28 -18.48
C SER A 82 -5.77 7.02 -19.07
N GLN A 83 -6.44 5.94 -18.66
CA GLN A 83 -7.80 5.63 -19.09
C GLN A 83 -8.83 6.59 -18.51
N LEU A 84 -8.71 6.95 -17.22
CA LEU A 84 -9.61 7.91 -16.57
C LEU A 84 -9.53 9.29 -17.23
N THR A 85 -8.33 9.76 -17.57
CA THR A 85 -8.15 11.05 -18.27
C THR A 85 -8.81 11.03 -19.66
N ARG A 86 -8.68 9.91 -20.39
CA ARG A 86 -9.32 9.73 -21.70
C ARG A 86 -10.84 9.71 -21.60
N LEU A 87 -11.39 8.99 -20.62
CA LEU A 87 -12.83 8.90 -20.39
C LEU A 87 -13.44 10.27 -20.06
N GLY A 88 -12.79 11.02 -19.19
CA GLY A 88 -13.22 12.37 -18.81
C GLY A 88 -13.20 13.34 -20.00
N ALA A 89 -12.17 13.27 -20.84
CA ALA A 89 -12.09 14.08 -22.06
C ALA A 89 -13.22 13.74 -23.05
N ALA A 90 -13.44 12.45 -23.32
CA ALA A 90 -14.51 12.00 -24.22
C ALA A 90 -15.90 12.38 -23.71
N PHE A 91 -16.12 12.36 -22.40
CA PHE A 91 -17.39 12.78 -21.80
C PHE A 91 -17.64 14.28 -21.97
N ILE A 92 -16.64 15.12 -21.68
CA ILE A 92 -16.76 16.59 -21.84
C ILE A 92 -16.98 16.96 -23.31
N GLU A 93 -16.31 16.27 -24.23
CA GLU A 93 -16.46 16.48 -25.67
C GLU A 93 -17.86 16.08 -26.16
N ALA A 94 -18.40 14.97 -25.62
CA ALA A 94 -19.77 14.55 -25.89
C ALA A 94 -20.81 15.57 -25.39
N LEU A 95 -20.62 16.11 -24.18
CA LEU A 95 -21.49 17.16 -23.64
C LEU A 95 -21.55 18.38 -24.56
N GLY A 96 -20.41 18.77 -25.16
CA GLY A 96 -20.34 19.85 -26.14
C GLY A 96 -21.04 19.55 -27.48
N GLY A 97 -21.15 18.27 -27.86
CA GLY A 97 -21.75 17.81 -29.12
C GLY A 97 -23.14 17.16 -29.00
N LEU A 98 -23.77 17.20 -27.81
CA LEU A 98 -24.98 16.45 -27.48
C LEU A 98 -26.16 16.71 -28.43
N VAL A 99 -26.35 17.97 -28.84
CA VAL A 99 -27.43 18.35 -29.76
C VAL A 99 -27.25 17.68 -31.13
N THR A 100 -26.02 17.66 -31.63
CA THR A 100 -25.65 17.02 -32.91
C THR A 100 -25.79 15.50 -32.83
N LEU A 101 -25.35 14.89 -31.71
CA LEU A 101 -25.51 13.45 -31.47
C LEU A 101 -26.98 13.02 -31.42
N ARG A 102 -27.85 13.85 -30.84
CA ARG A 102 -29.29 13.60 -30.77
C ARG A 102 -29.96 13.75 -32.14
N LEU A 103 -29.57 14.77 -32.92
CA LEU A 103 -30.05 14.98 -34.29
C LEU A 103 -29.66 13.83 -35.23
N LEU A 104 -28.51 13.20 -35.02
CA LEU A 104 -28.03 12.06 -35.80
C LEU A 104 -28.52 10.69 -35.29
N GLY A 105 -29.34 10.64 -34.22
CA GLY A 105 -29.79 9.39 -33.61
C GLY A 105 -28.64 8.50 -33.09
N ALA A 106 -27.54 9.12 -32.68
CA ALA A 106 -26.31 8.44 -32.26
C ALA A 106 -26.09 8.46 -30.74
N ALA A 107 -27.00 9.10 -29.98
CA ALA A 107 -26.87 9.28 -28.54
C ALA A 107 -26.77 7.94 -27.77
N ASP A 108 -27.62 6.95 -28.10
CA ASP A 108 -27.62 5.65 -27.42
C ASP A 108 -26.32 4.88 -27.68
N ARG A 109 -25.83 4.87 -28.93
CA ARG A 109 -24.51 4.25 -29.25
C ARG A 109 -23.35 4.89 -28.48
N PHE A 110 -23.43 6.20 -28.22
CA PHE A 110 -22.41 6.90 -27.45
C PHE A 110 -22.51 6.55 -25.96
N ALA A 111 -23.73 6.45 -25.43
CA ALA A 111 -23.99 6.00 -24.06
C ALA A 111 -23.48 4.57 -23.82
N ASP A 112 -23.77 3.63 -24.73
CA ASP A 112 -23.28 2.24 -24.66
C ASP A 112 -21.75 2.18 -24.64
N ARG A 113 -21.10 3.03 -25.46
CA ARG A 113 -19.64 3.13 -25.49
C ARG A 113 -19.09 3.65 -24.17
N LEU A 114 -19.67 4.71 -23.62
CA LEU A 114 -19.25 5.28 -22.34
C LEU A 114 -19.45 4.28 -21.19
N GLU A 115 -20.53 3.51 -21.21
CA GLU A 115 -20.79 2.42 -20.25
C GLU A 115 -19.72 1.33 -20.35
N SER A 116 -19.36 0.90 -21.57
CA SER A 116 -18.31 -0.11 -21.76
C SER A 116 -16.94 0.36 -21.26
N GLU A 117 -16.57 1.61 -21.52
CA GLU A 117 -15.31 2.19 -21.04
C GLU A 117 -15.35 2.42 -19.51
N GLY A 118 -16.52 2.72 -18.95
CA GLY A 118 -16.73 2.81 -17.50
C GLY A 118 -16.62 1.45 -16.78
N GLU A 119 -17.10 0.37 -17.39
CA GLU A 119 -16.98 -0.99 -16.86
C GLU A 119 -15.53 -1.48 -16.90
N GLU A 120 -14.77 -1.13 -17.94
CA GLU A 120 -13.33 -1.40 -18.00
C GLU A 120 -12.59 -0.69 -16.85
N TYR A 121 -12.93 0.58 -16.58
CA TYR A 121 -12.39 1.32 -15.44
C TYR A 121 -12.79 0.70 -14.10
N ARG A 122 -14.03 0.20 -13.95
CA ARG A 122 -14.49 -0.51 -12.76
C ARG A 122 -13.67 -1.78 -12.53
N ALA A 123 -13.48 -2.58 -13.57
CA ALA A 123 -12.72 -3.83 -13.50
C ALA A 123 -11.26 -3.57 -13.08
N LEU A 124 -10.61 -2.58 -13.69
CA LEU A 124 -9.27 -2.16 -13.26
C LEU A 124 -9.29 -1.68 -11.81
N THR A 125 -10.26 -0.85 -11.42
CA THR A 125 -10.39 -0.35 -10.05
C THR A 125 -10.35 -1.50 -9.03
N MET A 126 -11.21 -2.50 -9.25
CA MET A 126 -11.30 -3.72 -8.45
C MET A 126 -9.99 -4.51 -8.40
N GLN A 127 -9.17 -4.49 -9.46
CA GLN A 127 -7.89 -5.19 -9.50
C GLN A 127 -6.86 -4.64 -8.48
N VAL A 128 -6.73 -3.32 -8.30
CA VAL A 128 -5.83 -2.79 -7.24
C VAL A 128 -6.43 -3.01 -5.89
N LEU A 129 -7.74 -2.86 -5.71
CA LEU A 129 -8.36 -3.16 -4.43
C LEU A 129 -8.08 -4.60 -4.03
N ARG A 130 -8.21 -5.56 -4.95
CA ARG A 130 -7.87 -6.96 -4.73
C ARG A 130 -6.40 -7.14 -4.34
N ILE A 131 -5.48 -6.47 -5.03
CA ILE A 131 -4.05 -6.51 -4.69
C ILE A 131 -3.84 -5.95 -3.28
N ALA A 132 -4.37 -4.78 -2.96
CA ALA A 132 -4.24 -4.15 -1.64
C ALA A 132 -4.77 -5.05 -0.51
N PHE A 133 -5.95 -5.65 -0.69
CA PHE A 133 -6.53 -6.58 0.29
C PHE A 133 -5.70 -7.85 0.46
N LEU A 134 -5.24 -8.48 -0.62
CA LEU A 134 -4.37 -9.67 -0.54
C LEU A 134 -3.09 -9.38 0.25
N SER A 135 -2.58 -8.17 0.11
CA SER A 135 -1.34 -7.73 0.74
C SER A 135 -1.50 -7.52 2.23
N ALA A 136 -2.60 -6.85 2.61
CA ALA A 136 -2.98 -6.70 4.00
C ALA A 136 -3.25 -8.08 4.64
N LEU A 137 -3.97 -8.96 3.94
CA LEU A 137 -4.26 -10.31 4.43
C LEU A 137 -2.99 -11.13 4.66
N VAL A 138 -2.05 -11.10 3.71
CA VAL A 138 -0.77 -11.80 3.84
C VAL A 138 0.03 -11.25 5.02
N LEU A 139 0.04 -9.93 5.21
CA LEU A 139 0.70 -9.29 6.34
C LEU A 139 0.10 -9.74 7.68
N GLU A 140 -1.23 -9.66 7.81
CA GLU A 140 -1.96 -10.10 9.00
C GLU A 140 -1.74 -11.59 9.29
N PHE A 141 -1.71 -12.42 8.25
CA PHE A 141 -1.46 -13.85 8.39
C PHE A 141 -0.06 -14.11 8.97
N PHE A 142 0.99 -13.51 8.41
CA PHE A 142 2.35 -13.74 8.91
C PHE A 142 2.59 -13.14 10.29
N ALA A 143 2.00 -11.98 10.59
CA ALA A 143 2.03 -11.40 11.94
C ALA A 143 1.38 -12.36 12.94
N THR A 144 0.14 -12.80 12.67
CA THR A 144 -0.60 -13.74 13.52
C THR A 144 0.15 -15.05 13.73
N VAL A 145 0.71 -15.63 12.66
CA VAL A 145 1.50 -16.87 12.75
C VAL A 145 2.77 -16.66 13.58
N SER A 146 3.46 -15.53 13.39
CA SER A 146 4.65 -15.16 14.18
C SER A 146 4.32 -15.08 15.67
N ILE A 147 3.27 -14.35 16.04
CA ILE A 147 2.80 -14.22 17.43
C ILE A 147 2.43 -15.60 17.99
N ALA A 148 1.69 -16.42 17.23
CA ALA A 148 1.29 -17.75 17.66
C ALA A 148 2.49 -18.66 17.95
N VAL A 149 3.49 -18.69 17.06
CA VAL A 149 4.72 -19.47 17.27
C VAL A 149 5.47 -18.99 18.51
N VAL A 150 5.65 -17.68 18.67
CA VAL A 150 6.29 -17.08 19.84
C VAL A 150 5.53 -17.43 21.13
N ALA A 151 4.19 -17.32 21.12
CA ALA A 151 3.33 -17.66 22.25
C ALA A 151 3.44 -19.14 22.65
N VAL A 152 3.44 -20.06 21.69
CA VAL A 152 3.58 -21.50 21.94
C VAL A 152 4.96 -21.80 22.55
N LEU A 153 6.04 -21.23 22.00
CA LEU A 153 7.40 -21.41 22.51
C LEU A 153 7.53 -20.91 23.96
N ILE A 154 7.01 -19.71 24.24
CA ILE A 154 6.99 -19.14 25.58
C ILE A 154 6.16 -20.00 26.52
N GLY A 155 4.97 -20.44 26.09
CA GLY A 155 4.07 -21.29 26.87
C GLY A 155 4.74 -22.58 27.34
N PHE A 156 5.40 -23.31 26.45
CA PHE A 156 6.14 -24.52 26.82
C PHE A 156 7.31 -24.23 27.77
N ARG A 157 8.05 -23.14 27.55
CA ARG A 157 9.17 -22.76 28.43
C ARG A 157 8.71 -22.34 29.82
N LEU A 158 7.54 -21.72 29.95
CA LEU A 158 6.94 -21.42 31.25
C LEU A 158 6.52 -22.70 31.98
N LEU A 159 5.90 -23.65 31.26
CA LEU A 159 5.50 -24.94 31.84
C LEU A 159 6.69 -25.76 32.35
N TRP A 160 7.82 -25.72 31.64
CA TRP A 160 9.03 -26.46 32.00
C TRP A 160 9.96 -25.70 32.95
N GLY A 161 9.55 -24.50 33.40
CA GLY A 161 10.34 -23.66 34.32
C GLY A 161 11.60 -23.05 33.69
N GLY A 162 11.75 -23.10 32.36
CA GLY A 162 12.90 -22.56 31.63
C GLY A 162 12.85 -21.05 31.38
N MET A 163 11.77 -20.37 31.81
CA MET A 163 11.58 -18.93 31.64
C MET A 163 10.73 -18.35 32.78
N HIS A 164 10.98 -17.09 33.15
CA HIS A 164 10.10 -16.35 34.05
C HIS A 164 8.90 -15.73 33.31
N LEU A 165 7.72 -15.75 33.94
CA LEU A 165 6.49 -15.18 33.39
C LEU A 165 6.66 -13.72 32.95
N ARG A 166 7.41 -12.92 33.71
CA ARG A 166 7.70 -11.51 33.37
C ARG A 166 8.39 -11.38 32.00
N THR A 167 9.36 -12.23 31.71
CA THR A 167 10.09 -12.22 30.45
C THR A 167 9.20 -12.68 29.29
N GLY A 168 8.43 -13.75 29.50
CA GLY A 168 7.49 -14.24 28.49
C GLY A 168 6.40 -13.23 28.15
N LEU A 169 5.82 -12.58 29.16
CA LEU A 169 4.82 -11.53 28.97
C LEU A 169 5.42 -10.31 28.27
N PHE A 170 6.64 -9.89 28.65
CA PHE A 170 7.34 -8.77 28.01
C PHE A 170 7.56 -9.01 26.52
N VAL A 171 8.01 -10.21 26.14
CA VAL A 171 8.24 -10.57 24.73
C VAL A 171 6.91 -10.65 23.96
N LEU A 172 5.85 -11.19 24.56
CA LEU A 172 4.52 -11.24 23.93
C LEU A 172 3.90 -9.86 23.71
N LEU A 173 4.09 -8.93 24.65
CA LEU A 173 3.54 -7.59 24.56
C LEU A 173 4.29 -6.72 23.54
N LEU A 174 5.52 -7.09 23.22
CA LEU A 174 6.35 -6.47 22.19
C LEU A 174 6.24 -7.16 20.82
N ALA A 175 5.60 -8.33 20.74
CA ALA A 175 5.33 -8.96 19.46
C ALA A 175 4.38 -8.07 18.65
N PRO A 176 4.65 -7.86 17.35
CA PRO A 176 3.90 -6.96 16.48
C PRO A 176 2.49 -7.47 16.19
#